data_AF-A0A2G9HWB2-F1
#
_entry.id   AF-A0A2G9HWB2-F1
#
_cell.length_a   1.000
_cell.length_b   1.000
_cell.length_c   1.000
_cell.angle_alpha   90.00
_cell.angle_beta   90.00
_cell.angle_gamma   90.00
#
_symmetry.space_group_name_H-M   'P 1'
#
loop_
_entity.id
_entity.type
_entity.pdbx_description
1 polymer ?
#
loop_
_entity_poly.entity_id
_entity_poly.type
_entity_poly.pdbx_seq_one_letter_code
_entity_poly.pdbx_strand_id
1 'polypeptide(L)'
;MDDYTREMMDLKTLVTRSLEKKGVLAKIRAELRASVFEAIEEEDRVIENEEGLPPALLGSCNDHAKQLHNSPSGRLLTALICEYLDWAQLNHTLKVYLPECNLPKDSWKTELKEFSSKNGYDINRNGDSGPLLLDVLEGFLKYEV
;
A
#
# COMPACT_ATOMS: atom_id res chain seq x y z
N MET A 1 -22.41 15.46 -37.14
CA MET A 1 -21.48 15.78 -36.05
C MET A 1 -20.80 17.06 -36.48
N ASP A 2 -21.10 18.15 -35.79
CA ASP A 2 -20.55 19.48 -36.08
C ASP A 2 -19.03 19.49 -35.83
N ASP A 3 -18.31 20.30 -36.61
CA ASP A 3 -16.85 20.38 -36.59
C ASP A 3 -16.30 20.68 -35.18
N TYR A 4 -17.06 21.48 -34.43
CA TYR A 4 -16.82 21.78 -33.01
C TYR A 4 -16.81 20.54 -32.11
N THR A 5 -17.74 19.59 -32.29
CA THR A 5 -17.75 18.35 -31.50
C THR A 5 -16.54 17.48 -31.81
N ARG A 6 -16.05 17.51 -33.06
CA ARG A 6 -14.87 16.75 -33.47
C ARG A 6 -13.59 17.35 -32.89
N GLU A 7 -13.41 18.66 -33.01
CA GLU A 7 -12.27 19.37 -32.39
C GLU A 7 -12.24 19.18 -30.87
N MET A 8 -13.40 19.21 -30.21
CA MET A 8 -13.52 18.96 -28.78
C MET A 8 -13.13 17.51 -28.40
N MET A 9 -13.49 16.53 -29.23
CA MET A 9 -13.06 15.14 -29.03
C MET A 9 -11.55 14.98 -29.20
N ASP A 10 -10.97 15.57 -30.24
CA ASP A 10 -9.51 15.50 -30.49
C ASP A 10 -8.73 16.19 -29.37
N LEU A 11 -9.22 17.33 -28.89
CA LEU A 11 -8.65 18.02 -27.73
C LEU A 11 -8.73 17.18 -26.47
N LYS A 12 -9.90 16.55 -26.20
CA LYS A 12 -10.05 15.62 -25.07
C LYS A 12 -9.07 14.47 -25.16
N THR A 13 -8.94 13.83 -26.33
CA THR A 13 -7.99 12.72 -26.54
C THR A 13 -6.55 13.15 -26.33
N LEU A 14 -6.16 14.33 -26.84
CA LEU A 14 -4.82 14.88 -26.64
C LEU A 14 -4.54 15.14 -25.15
N VAL A 15 -5.47 15.79 -24.45
CA VAL A 15 -5.36 16.06 -23.01
C VAL A 15 -5.29 14.77 -22.21
N THR A 16 -6.16 13.79 -22.47
CA THR A 16 -6.14 12.49 -21.80
C THR A 16 -4.80 11.79 -22.00
N ARG A 17 -4.28 11.71 -23.23
CA ARG A 17 -2.96 11.10 -23.49
C ARG A 17 -1.83 11.82 -22.77
N SER A 18 -1.88 13.15 -22.72
CA SER A 18 -0.88 13.97 -22.02
C SER A 18 -0.91 13.73 -20.50
N LEU A 19 -2.11 13.69 -19.90
CA LEU A 19 -2.27 13.42 -18.47
C LEU A 19 -1.90 11.99 -18.10
N GLU A 20 -2.19 11.01 -18.98
CA GLU A 20 -1.78 9.61 -18.79
C GLU A 20 -0.25 9.49 -18.86
N LYS A 21 0.40 10.09 -19.88
CA LYS A 21 1.86 10.09 -20.03
C LYS A 21 2.58 10.78 -18.86
N LYS A 22 1.99 11.86 -18.33
CA LYS A 22 2.52 12.56 -17.14
C LYS A 22 2.20 11.84 -15.82
N GLY A 23 1.45 10.74 -15.85
CA GLY A 23 1.06 9.98 -14.65
C GLY A 23 -0.02 10.66 -13.80
N VAL A 24 -0.58 11.80 -14.22
CA VAL A 24 -1.60 12.54 -13.46
C VAL A 24 -2.88 11.73 -13.33
N LEU A 25 -3.34 11.07 -14.41
CA LEU A 25 -4.51 10.20 -14.35
C LEU A 25 -4.26 8.96 -13.47
N ALA A 26 -3.06 8.39 -13.51
CA ALA A 26 -2.68 7.28 -12.64
C ALA A 26 -2.72 7.69 -11.16
N LYS A 27 -2.19 8.89 -10.84
CA LYS A 27 -2.24 9.47 -9.50
C LYS A 27 -3.67 9.67 -9.01
N ILE A 28 -4.53 10.30 -9.82
CA ILE A 28 -5.95 10.51 -9.49
C ILE A 28 -6.67 9.18 -9.28
N ARG A 29 -6.41 8.16 -10.13
CA ARG A 29 -7.00 6.83 -9.93
C ARG A 29 -6.54 6.17 -8.63
N ALA A 30 -5.27 6.32 -8.26
CA ALA A 30 -4.75 5.81 -6.99
C ALA A 30 -5.35 6.54 -5.79
N GLU A 31 -5.46 7.86 -5.85
CA GLU A 31 -6.14 8.68 -4.85
C GLU A 31 -7.61 8.28 -4.68
N LEU A 32 -8.34 8.12 -5.79
CA LEU A 32 -9.73 7.70 -5.76
C LEU A 32 -9.87 6.31 -5.13
N ARG A 33 -9.03 5.35 -5.52
CA ARG A 33 -9.01 4.02 -4.90
C ARG A 33 -8.77 4.15 -3.40
N ALA A 34 -7.73 4.88 -2.99
CA ALA A 34 -7.42 5.10 -1.58
C ALA A 34 -8.60 5.70 -0.80
N SER A 35 -9.27 6.72 -1.36
CA SER A 35 -10.47 7.32 -0.74
C SER A 35 -11.65 6.36 -0.65
N VAL A 36 -11.84 5.48 -1.65
CA VAL A 36 -12.88 4.44 -1.61
C VAL A 36 -12.59 3.41 -0.53
N PHE A 37 -11.34 2.92 -0.44
CA PHE A 37 -10.95 1.99 0.63
C PHE A 37 -11.10 2.63 2.02
N GLU A 38 -10.71 3.89 2.18
CA GLU A 38 -10.85 4.64 3.44
C GLU A 38 -12.32 4.82 3.85
N ALA A 39 -13.20 5.13 2.89
CA ALA A 39 -14.64 5.23 3.15
C ALA A 39 -15.27 3.88 3.54
N ILE A 40 -14.85 2.78 2.89
CA ILE A 40 -15.33 1.44 3.24
C ILE A 40 -14.84 1.04 4.63
N GLU A 41 -13.58 1.29 4.97
CA GLU A 41 -13.02 0.98 6.30
C GLU A 41 -13.75 1.76 7.41
N GLU A 42 -14.14 3.01 7.16
CA GLU A 42 -14.91 3.81 8.12
C GLU A 42 -16.32 3.24 8.33
N GLU A 43 -16.99 2.82 7.26
CA GLU A 43 -18.31 2.17 7.34
C GLU A 43 -18.21 0.81 8.05
N ASP A 44 -17.20 0.00 7.73
CA ASP A 44 -16.94 -1.28 8.40
C ASP A 44 -16.67 -1.09 9.90
N ARG A 45 -15.95 -0.03 10.30
CA ARG A 45 -15.76 0.34 11.72
C ARG A 45 -17.07 0.70 12.42
N VAL A 46 -17.99 1.38 11.75
CA VAL A 46 -19.31 1.70 12.32
C VAL A 46 -20.12 0.42 12.52
N ILE A 47 -20.04 -0.51 11.56
CA ILE A 47 -20.74 -1.80 11.58
C ILE A 47 -20.17 -2.74 12.65
N GLU A 48 -18.85 -2.80 12.86
CA GLU A 48 -18.21 -3.63 13.90
C GLU A 48 -18.62 -3.22 15.33
N ASN A 49 -19.04 -1.97 15.54
CA ASN A 49 -19.54 -1.49 16.84
C ASN A 49 -21.01 -1.90 17.12
N GLU A 50 -21.74 -2.41 16.12
CA GLU A 50 -23.05 -3.03 16.29
C GLU A 50 -22.91 -4.55 16.17
N GLU A 51 -23.01 -5.26 17.30
CA GLU A 51 -22.72 -6.70 17.42
C GLU A 51 -23.33 -7.56 16.29
N GLY A 52 -22.48 -8.29 15.55
CA GLY A 52 -22.87 -9.54 14.89
C GLY A 52 -22.85 -9.57 13.36
N LEU A 53 -22.34 -8.56 12.67
CA LEU A 53 -22.19 -8.60 11.21
C LEU A 53 -20.79 -9.11 10.80
N PRO A 54 -20.69 -9.98 9.77
CA PRO A 54 -19.41 -10.52 9.32
C PRO A 54 -18.49 -9.38 8.82
N PRO A 55 -17.20 -9.38 9.17
CA PRO A 55 -16.31 -8.28 8.82
C PRO A 55 -16.19 -8.10 7.29
N ALA A 56 -16.50 -6.88 6.88
CA ALA A 56 -16.01 -6.16 5.71
C ALA A 56 -16.48 -6.59 4.31
N LEU A 57 -17.03 -5.61 3.58
CA LEU A 57 -17.17 -5.62 2.12
C LEU A 57 -15.83 -5.88 1.39
N LEU A 58 -14.70 -5.75 2.10
CA LEU A 58 -13.32 -6.01 1.67
C LEU A 58 -12.74 -7.36 2.11
N GLY A 59 -13.44 -8.12 2.96
CA GLY A 59 -12.94 -9.35 3.59
C GLY A 59 -12.59 -10.51 2.64
N SER A 60 -12.70 -10.31 1.32
CA SER A 60 -12.37 -11.29 0.27
C SER A 60 -11.17 -10.90 -0.61
N CYS A 61 -10.51 -9.77 -0.33
CA CYS A 61 -9.38 -9.35 -1.15
C CYS A 61 -8.14 -10.24 -0.88
N ASN A 62 -7.61 -10.89 -1.91
CA ASN A 62 -6.30 -11.57 -1.93
C ASN A 62 -6.07 -12.68 -0.87
N ASP A 63 -6.66 -13.87 -1.10
CA ASP A 63 -6.45 -15.07 -0.28
C ASP A 63 -4.98 -15.52 -0.19
N HIS A 64 -4.17 -15.24 -1.21
CA HIS A 64 -2.74 -15.57 -1.21
C HIS A 64 -1.98 -14.71 -0.19
N ALA A 65 -2.29 -13.41 -0.09
CA ALA A 65 -1.72 -12.54 0.94
C ALA A 65 -2.13 -13.00 2.35
N LYS A 66 -3.40 -13.38 2.54
CA LYS A 66 -3.87 -13.98 3.80
C LYS A 66 -3.07 -15.22 4.20
N GLN A 67 -2.86 -16.15 3.26
CA GLN A 67 -2.09 -17.35 3.53
C GLN A 67 -0.64 -17.04 3.89
N LEU A 68 -0.02 -16.07 3.21
CA LEU A 68 1.35 -15.63 3.48
C LEU A 68 1.51 -15.11 4.93
N HIS A 69 0.55 -14.31 5.40
CA HIS A 69 0.58 -13.71 6.75
C HIS A 69 0.36 -14.71 7.89
N ASN A 70 -0.04 -15.95 7.61
CA ASN A 70 -0.10 -17.00 8.64
C ASN A 70 1.29 -17.41 9.16
N SER A 71 2.36 -17.10 8.40
CA SER A 71 3.73 -17.36 8.81
C SER A 71 4.38 -16.12 9.42
N PRO A 72 5.23 -16.25 10.47
CA PRO A 72 6.00 -15.13 11.01
C PRO A 72 6.86 -14.43 9.94
N SER A 73 7.52 -15.20 9.08
CA SER A 73 8.34 -14.66 7.99
C SER A 73 7.51 -13.91 6.95
N GLY A 74 6.28 -14.36 6.68
CA GLY A 74 5.35 -13.66 5.79
C GLY A 74 4.85 -12.34 6.37
N ARG A 75 4.57 -12.28 7.68
CA ARG A 75 4.25 -11.01 8.36
C ARG A 75 5.41 -10.03 8.29
N LEU A 76 6.63 -10.50 8.54
CA LEU A 76 7.83 -9.68 8.43
C LEU A 76 8.07 -9.19 7.00
N LEU A 77 7.94 -10.06 5.99
CA LEU A 77 8.06 -9.67 4.58
C LEU A 77 7.12 -8.52 4.25
N THR A 78 5.84 -8.66 4.61
CA THR A 78 4.85 -7.63 4.34
C THR A 78 5.15 -6.35 5.11
N ALA A 79 5.66 -6.46 6.33
CA ALA A 79 6.05 -5.30 7.12
C ALA A 79 7.23 -4.53 6.50
N LEU A 80 8.21 -5.23 5.92
CA LEU A 80 9.32 -4.64 5.17
C LEU A 80 8.84 -3.94 3.88
N ILE A 81 7.84 -4.50 3.19
CA ILE A 81 7.23 -3.85 2.03
C ILE A 81 6.53 -2.55 2.45
N CYS A 82 5.74 -2.58 3.53
CA CYS A 82 5.09 -1.39 4.05
C CYS A 82 6.10 -0.29 4.44
N GLU A 83 7.20 -0.66 5.08
CA GLU A 83 8.28 0.27 5.43
C GLU A 83 8.91 0.91 4.20
N TYR A 84 9.22 0.13 3.17
CA TYR A 84 9.72 0.67 1.91
C TYR A 84 8.74 1.67 1.27
N LEU A 85 7.44 1.34 1.24
CA LEU A 85 6.42 2.22 0.69
C LEU A 85 6.30 3.53 1.48
N ASP A 86 6.42 3.48 2.80
CA ASP A 86 6.42 4.64 3.70
C ASP A 86 7.68 5.50 3.49
N TRP A 87 8.87 4.87 3.46
CA TRP A 87 10.16 5.52 3.19
C TRP A 87 10.16 6.22 1.82
N ALA A 88 9.61 5.57 0.79
CA ALA A 88 9.49 6.13 -0.56
C ALA A 88 8.34 7.15 -0.72
N GLN A 89 7.63 7.49 0.37
CA GLN A 89 6.50 8.44 0.40
C GLN A 89 5.33 8.04 -0.51
N LEU A 90 5.12 6.74 -0.75
CA LEU A 90 4.06 6.19 -1.60
C LEU A 90 2.74 6.03 -0.84
N ASN A 91 2.29 7.12 -0.20
CA ASN A 91 1.15 7.12 0.74
C ASN A 91 -0.16 6.58 0.13
N HIS A 92 -0.49 6.94 -1.12
CA HIS A 92 -1.70 6.44 -1.77
C HIS A 92 -1.62 4.94 -2.06
N THR A 93 -0.44 4.46 -2.44
CA THR A 93 -0.19 3.03 -2.65
C THR A 93 -0.34 2.28 -1.34
N LEU A 94 0.22 2.81 -0.24
CA LEU A 94 0.12 2.19 1.08
C LEU A 94 -1.34 2.10 1.55
N LYS A 95 -2.15 3.15 1.35
CA LYS A 95 -3.59 3.18 1.67
C LYS A 95 -4.41 2.15 0.90
N VAL A 96 -3.98 1.76 -0.30
CA VAL A 96 -4.61 0.70 -1.11
C VAL A 96 -4.06 -0.67 -0.74
N TYR A 97 -2.74 -0.76 -0.52
CA TYR A 97 -2.02 -2.01 -0.26
C TYR A 97 -2.45 -2.68 1.05
N LEU A 98 -2.59 -1.92 2.13
CA LEU A 98 -2.99 -2.44 3.44
C LEU A 98 -4.34 -3.19 3.39
N PRO A 99 -5.44 -2.59 2.89
CA PRO A 99 -6.72 -3.28 2.78
C PRO A 99 -6.70 -4.39 1.71
N GLU A 100 -5.99 -4.22 0.58
CA GLU A 100 -5.85 -5.31 -0.42
C GLU A 100 -5.16 -6.57 0.16
N CYS A 101 -4.28 -6.38 1.15
CA CYS A 101 -3.58 -7.45 1.84
C CYS A 101 -4.30 -7.95 3.11
N ASN A 102 -5.50 -7.41 3.42
CA ASN A 102 -6.24 -7.64 4.66
C ASN A 102 -5.40 -7.40 5.92
N LEU A 103 -4.57 -6.36 5.90
CA LEU A 103 -3.75 -5.99 7.04
C LEU A 103 -4.47 -4.93 7.87
N PRO A 104 -4.53 -5.09 9.19
CA PRO A 104 -4.96 -4.03 10.07
C PRO A 104 -4.03 -2.82 9.93
N LYS A 105 -4.61 -1.62 10.05
CA LYS A 105 -3.87 -0.37 10.04
C LYS A 105 -2.74 -0.40 11.07
N ASP A 106 -1.56 0.06 10.67
CA ASP A 106 -0.34 0.14 11.49
C ASP A 106 0.19 -1.19 12.07
N SER A 107 -0.40 -2.35 11.73
CA SER A 107 0.08 -3.66 12.21
C SER A 107 1.56 -3.94 11.87
N TRP A 108 2.00 -3.49 10.69
CA TRP A 108 3.36 -3.62 10.21
C TRP A 108 4.40 -2.89 11.10
N LYS A 109 4.03 -1.76 11.74
CA LYS A 109 4.93 -1.02 12.62
C LYS A 109 5.28 -1.82 13.88
N THR A 110 4.29 -2.53 14.42
CA THR A 110 4.49 -3.41 15.58
C THR A 110 5.40 -4.58 15.22
N GLU A 111 5.16 -5.22 14.07
CA GLU A 111 5.98 -6.35 13.59
C GLU A 111 7.45 -5.92 13.39
N LEU A 112 7.69 -4.75 12.77
CA LEU A 112 9.04 -4.21 12.62
C LEU A 112 9.69 -3.89 13.97
N LYS A 113 8.96 -3.27 14.89
CA LYS A 113 9.48 -2.95 16.22
C LYS A 113 9.90 -4.21 16.97
N GLU A 114 9.12 -5.28 16.89
CA GLU A 114 9.48 -6.58 17.46
C GLU A 114 10.73 -7.16 16.78
N PHE A 115 10.79 -7.12 15.45
CA PHE A 115 11.95 -7.60 14.68
C PHE A 115 13.23 -6.86 15.07
N SER A 116 13.16 -5.54 15.18
CA SER A 116 14.28 -4.69 15.58
C SER A 116 14.73 -4.93 17.01
N SER A 117 13.78 -5.09 17.93
CA SER A 117 14.08 -5.39 19.33
C SER A 117 14.79 -6.73 19.48
N LYS A 118 14.41 -7.73 18.68
CA LYS A 118 15.03 -9.07 18.69
C LYS A 118 16.42 -9.11 18.06
N ASN A 119 16.67 -8.27 17.05
CA ASN A 119 17.91 -8.28 16.27
C ASN A 119 18.87 -7.13 16.60
N GLY A 120 18.55 -6.29 17.59
CA GLY A 120 19.36 -5.13 17.97
C GLY A 120 19.47 -4.07 16.88
N TYR A 121 18.49 -4.02 15.97
CA TYR A 121 18.50 -3.14 14.81
C TYR A 121 17.73 -1.87 15.10
N ASP A 122 18.35 -0.70 15.00
CA ASP A 122 17.65 0.59 15.21
C ASP A 122 16.93 1.02 13.93
N ILE A 123 15.59 0.95 13.93
CA ILE A 123 14.74 1.44 12.82
C ILE A 123 14.90 2.95 12.67
N ASN A 124 15.34 3.64 13.72
CA ASN A 124 15.45 5.09 13.78
C ASN A 124 16.77 5.61 13.22
N ARG A 125 17.24 5.03 12.11
CA ARG A 125 18.33 5.62 11.32
C ARG A 125 17.79 6.83 10.57
N ASN A 126 17.70 7.95 11.28
CA ASN A 126 17.33 9.29 10.82
C ASN A 126 17.65 9.52 9.33
N GLY A 127 16.62 9.51 8.46
CA GLY A 127 16.52 10.22 7.16
C GLY A 127 17.55 9.94 6.04
N ASP A 128 18.81 9.66 6.36
CA ASP A 128 19.94 9.45 5.45
C ASP A 128 20.23 7.96 5.21
N SER A 129 19.55 7.06 5.92
CA SER A 129 19.69 5.61 5.75
C SER A 129 18.58 5.06 4.86
N GLY A 130 18.94 4.11 3.99
CA GLY A 130 18.01 3.45 3.09
C GLY A 130 16.94 2.63 3.83
N PRO A 131 15.93 2.12 3.11
CA PRO A 131 14.86 1.32 3.69
C PRO A 131 15.42 0.02 4.28
N LEU A 132 14.80 -0.49 5.35
CA LEU A 132 15.23 -1.71 6.04
C LEU A 132 15.28 -2.92 5.11
N LEU A 133 14.38 -2.97 4.13
CA LEU A 133 14.37 -4.02 3.11
C LEU A 133 15.69 -4.08 2.31
N LEU A 134 16.34 -2.93 2.09
CA LEU A 134 17.65 -2.88 1.43
C LEU A 134 18.74 -3.48 2.32
N ASP A 135 18.76 -3.15 3.61
CA ASP A 135 19.74 -3.71 4.56
C ASP A 135 19.62 -5.25 4.65
N VAL A 136 18.40 -5.78 4.63
CA VAL A 136 18.13 -7.22 4.60
C VAL A 136 18.69 -7.86 3.32
N LEU A 137 18.47 -7.23 2.17
CA LEU A 137 18.97 -7.72 0.88
C LEU A 137 20.50 -7.69 0.83
N GLU A 138 21.13 -6.63 1.30
CA GLU A 138 22.59 -6.54 1.39
C GLU A 138 23.17 -7.58 2.35
N GLY A 139 22.51 -7.82 3.48
CA GLY A 139 22.89 -8.86 4.43
C GLY A 139 22.85 -10.25 3.81
N PHE A 140 21.81 -10.54 3.02
CA PHE A 140 21.70 -11.80 2.26
C PHE A 140 22.83 -11.94 1.23
N LEU A 141 23.07 -10.93 0.41
CA LEU A 141 24.10 -10.96 -0.64
C LEU A 141 25.53 -11.08 -0.07
N LYS A 142 25.79 -10.50 1.10
CA LYS A 142 27.09 -10.64 1.81
C LYS A 142 27.33 -12.06 2.34
N TYR A 143 26.28 -12.86 2.53
CA TYR A 143 26.38 -14.25 3.01
C TYR A 143 26.60 -15.25 1.86
N GLU A 144 26.33 -14.86 0.61
CA GLU A 144 26.57 -15.69 -0.59
C GLU A 144 28.01 -15.59 -1.14
N VAL A 145 28.84 -14.69 -0.59
CA VAL A 145 30.27 -14.51 -0.94
C VAL A 145 31.16 -15.12 0.11
#